data_AF-A0A943RZL9-F1
#
_entry.id   AF-A0A943RZL9-F1
#
_cell.length_a   1.000
_cell.length_b   1.000
_cell.length_c   1.000
_cell.angle_alpha   90.00
_cell.angle_beta   90.00
_cell.angle_gamma   90.00
#
_symmetry.space_group_name_H-M   'P 1'
#
loop_
_entity.id
_entity.type
_entity.pdbx_description
1 polymer ?
#
loop_
_entity_poly.entity_id
_entity_poly.type
_entity_poly.pdbx_seq_one_letter_code
_entity_poly.pdbx_strand_id
1 'polypeptide(L)'
;MSRLYERMAVACARLVAKTEPDGEGGFKTVLAVGDGFTAAIVRDSSTASRIAEHDGVRNVYTVTTAEPLRYGDLFQRAFDGQVFRCTSNADDGAAPCCASFGFGQCSAEEWEVPDGD
;
A
#
# COMPACT_ATOMS: atom_id res chain seq x y z
N MET A 1 14.71 18.61 14.88
CA MET A 1 15.00 18.59 13.43
C MET A 1 14.21 17.43 12.84
N SER A 2 13.12 17.71 12.12
CA SER A 2 12.32 16.67 11.44
C SER A 2 13.15 16.03 10.32
N ARG A 3 13.24 14.71 10.29
CA ARG A 3 13.98 13.93 9.28
C ARG A 3 13.23 13.96 7.94
N LEU A 4 13.94 13.78 6.82
CA LEU A 4 13.38 13.88 5.47
C LEU A 4 12.20 12.93 5.24
N TYR A 5 12.26 11.72 5.80
CA TYR A 5 11.17 10.75 5.69
C TYR A 5 9.88 11.24 6.36
N GLU A 6 9.96 11.96 7.49
CA GLU A 6 8.80 12.50 8.21
C GLU A 6 8.11 13.61 7.41
N ARG A 7 8.87 14.32 6.56
CA ARG A 7 8.34 15.38 5.70
C ARG A 7 7.68 14.86 4.42
N MET A 8 8.09 13.67 3.97
CA MET A 8 7.55 13.02 2.77
C MET A 8 6.50 11.95 3.10
N ALA A 9 6.36 11.59 4.38
CA ALA A 9 5.35 10.65 4.83
C ALA A 9 3.96 11.28 4.79
N VAL A 10 3.03 10.55 4.18
CA VAL A 10 1.61 10.89 4.14
C VAL A 10 0.84 9.94 5.07
N ALA A 11 -0.30 10.42 5.56
CA ALA A 11 -1.21 9.58 6.33
C ALA A 11 -1.87 8.55 5.41
N CYS A 12 -1.85 7.29 5.85
CA CYS A 12 -2.44 6.15 5.20
C CYS A 12 -3.29 5.36 6.20
N ALA A 13 -4.24 4.58 5.71
CA ALA A 13 -5.01 3.66 6.52
C ALA A 13 -5.04 2.29 5.86
N ARG A 14 -4.81 1.22 6.62
CA ARG A 14 -4.89 -0.15 6.12
C ARG A 14 -6.35 -0.49 5.82
N LEU A 15 -6.62 -1.18 4.71
CA LEU A 15 -7.95 -1.68 4.36
C LEU A 15 -8.03 -3.16 4.71
N VAL A 16 -9.01 -3.52 5.51
CA VAL A 16 -9.26 -4.89 5.95
C VAL A 16 -10.54 -5.39 5.30
N ALA A 17 -10.45 -6.51 4.59
CA ALA A 17 -11.62 -7.19 4.05
C ALA A 17 -12.49 -7.71 5.21
N LYS A 18 -13.69 -7.16 5.34
CA LYS A 18 -14.72 -7.64 6.26
C LYS A 18 -15.82 -8.32 5.48
N THR A 19 -16.23 -9.48 5.97
CA THR A 19 -17.38 -10.22 5.45
C THR A 19 -18.64 -9.73 6.14
N GLU A 20 -19.57 -9.14 5.40
CA GLU A 20 -20.88 -8.73 5.90
C GLU A 20 -21.98 -9.57 5.26
N PRO A 21 -23.00 -10.00 6.01
CA PRO A 21 -24.17 -10.66 5.43
C PRO A 21 -24.92 -9.70 4.51
N ASP A 22 -25.25 -10.15 3.31
CA ASP A 22 -25.95 -9.34 2.29
C ASP A 22 -27.46 -9.24 2.49
N GLY A 23 -28.00 -9.95 3.49
CA GLY A 23 -29.44 -9.97 3.81
C GLY A 23 -30.26 -10.93 2.95
N GLU A 24 -29.67 -11.54 1.92
CA GLU A 24 -30.31 -12.54 1.04
C GLU A 24 -29.71 -13.95 1.20
N GLY A 25 -28.84 -14.13 2.20
CA GLY A 25 -28.23 -15.41 2.57
C GLY A 25 -26.84 -15.63 1.99
N GLY A 26 -26.27 -14.63 1.32
CA GLY A 26 -24.87 -14.59 0.91
C GLY A 26 -24.03 -13.65 1.80
N PHE A 27 -22.76 -13.51 1.41
CA PHE A 27 -21.78 -12.70 2.11
C PHE A 27 -21.11 -11.77 1.11
N LYS A 28 -21.15 -10.47 1.38
CA LYS A 28 -20.38 -9.47 0.63
C LYS A 28 -19.05 -9.19 1.35
N THR A 29 -17.98 -9.02 0.57
CA THR A 29 -16.70 -8.56 1.10
C THR A 29 -16.64 -7.05 0.99
N VAL A 30 -16.64 -6.36 2.12
CA VAL A 30 -16.52 -4.90 2.20
C VAL A 30 -15.13 -4.55 2.70
N LEU A 31 -14.44 -3.61 2.06
CA LEU A 31 -13.17 -3.10 2.56
C LEU A 31 -13.45 -2.08 3.67
N ALA A 32 -13.14 -2.45 4.91
CA ALA A 32 -13.24 -1.56 6.05
C ALA A 32 -11.91 -0.86 6.32
N VAL A 33 -11.98 0.43 6.65
CA VAL A 33 -10.80 1.19 7.09
C VAL A 33 -10.35 0.68 8.46
N GLY A 34 -9.12 0.19 8.53
CA GLY A 34 -8.44 -0.30 9.71
C GLY A 34 -7.43 0.71 10.25
N ASP A 35 -6.31 0.22 10.78
CA ASP A 35 -5.32 1.04 11.47
C ASP A 35 -4.65 2.08 10.56
N GLY A 36 -4.46 3.28 11.12
CA GLY A 36 -3.75 4.38 10.49
C GLY A 36 -2.23 4.26 10.64
N PHE A 37 -1.50 4.57 9.58
CA PHE A 37 -0.04 4.60 9.58
C PHE A 37 0.49 5.73 8.69
N THR A 38 1.78 6.00 8.77
CA THR A 38 2.44 7.00 7.92
C THR A 38 3.41 6.33 6.98
N ALA A 39 3.32 6.66 5.68
CA ALA A 39 4.21 6.11 4.67
C ALA A 39 4.63 7.16 3.64
N ALA A 40 5.86 7.06 3.15
CA ALA A 40 6.29 7.80 1.97
C ALA A 40 6.04 6.92 0.73
N ILE A 41 5.28 7.45 -0.24
CA ILE A 41 4.86 6.72 -1.44
C ILE A 41 5.44 7.46 -2.65
N VAL A 42 6.27 6.77 -3.43
CA VAL A 42 6.93 7.32 -4.62
C VAL A 42 6.58 6.46 -5.81
N ARG A 43 6.04 7.05 -6.88
CA ARG A 43 5.76 6.34 -8.13
C ARG A 43 7.08 5.97 -8.80
N ASP A 44 7.23 4.72 -9.21
CA ASP A 44 8.35 4.32 -10.06
C ASP A 44 8.09 4.86 -11.47
N SER A 45 8.77 5.94 -11.85
CA SER A 45 8.68 6.55 -13.18
C SER A 45 9.83 6.16 -14.10
N SER A 46 10.51 5.04 -13.83
CA SER A 46 11.63 4.59 -14.66
C SER A 46 11.16 4.22 -16.07
N THR A 47 12.06 4.30 -17.05
CA THR A 47 11.74 3.95 -18.45
C THR A 47 11.29 2.50 -18.58
N ALA A 48 11.75 1.60 -17.71
CA ALA A 48 11.28 0.21 -17.63
C ALA A 48 9.82 0.13 -17.16
N SER A 49 9.43 0.92 -16.16
CA SER A 49 8.04 1.01 -15.71
C SER A 49 7.12 1.58 -16.78
N ARG A 50 7.58 2.55 -17.58
CA ARG A 50 6.81 3.08 -18.72
C ARG A 50 6.58 2.06 -19.84
N ILE A 51 7.53 1.16 -20.08
CA ILE A 51 7.37 0.07 -21.05
C ILE A 51 6.40 -0.98 -20.49
N ALA A 52 6.44 -1.26 -19.19
CA ALA A 52 5.51 -2.16 -18.52
C ALA A 52 4.07 -1.61 -18.50
N GLU A 53 3.88 -0.30 -18.31
CA GLU A 53 2.57 0.37 -18.42
C GLU A 53 1.92 0.14 -19.81
N HIS A 54 2.73 0.11 -20.87
CA HIS A 54 2.26 -0.19 -22.23
C HIS A 54 1.79 -1.65 -22.40
N ASP A 55 2.30 -2.57 -21.58
CA ASP A 55 1.91 -3.99 -21.55
C ASP A 55 0.81 -4.33 -20.52
N GLY A 56 0.13 -3.30 -19.97
CA GLY A 56 -0.97 -3.49 -19.03
C GLY A 56 -0.53 -3.74 -17.58
N VAL A 57 0.74 -3.46 -17.25
CA VAL A 57 1.22 -3.49 -15.86
C VAL A 57 0.72 -2.24 -15.14
N ARG A 58 0.00 -2.46 -14.03
CA ARG A 58 -0.53 -1.40 -13.17
C ARG A 58 0.61 -0.55 -12.60
N ASN A 59 0.36 0.75 -12.42
CA ASN A 59 1.32 1.72 -11.88
C ASN A 59 2.02 1.16 -10.62
N VAL A 60 3.35 1.00 -10.68
CA VAL A 60 4.15 0.50 -9.55
C VAL A 60 4.66 1.67 -8.71
N TYR A 61 4.53 1.56 -7.39
CA TYR A 61 4.94 2.52 -6.39
C TYR A 61 5.88 1.87 -5.38
N THR A 62 6.91 2.59 -4.97
CA THR A 62 7.73 2.24 -3.80
C THR A 62 7.12 2.88 -2.56
N VAL A 63 6.81 2.06 -1.57
CA VAL A 63 6.24 2.46 -0.29
C VAL A 63 7.28 2.26 0.79
N THR A 64 7.58 3.31 1.55
CA THR A 64 8.51 3.27 2.67
C THR A 64 7.75 3.58 3.96
N THR A 65 7.73 2.64 4.90
CA THR A 65 6.97 2.74 6.16
C THR A 65 7.69 2.02 7.29
N ALA A 66 7.42 2.42 8.54
CA ALA A 66 7.88 1.69 9.73
C ALA A 66 7.01 0.45 10.01
N GLU A 67 5.76 0.47 9.55
CA GLU A 67 4.82 -0.64 9.75
C GLU A 67 5.09 -1.80 8.79
N PRO A 68 5.06 -3.05 9.26
CA PRO A 68 5.24 -4.20 8.39
C PRO A 68 4.05 -4.34 7.43
N LEU A 69 4.28 -4.09 6.14
CA LEU A 69 3.33 -4.37 5.06
C LEU A 69 3.64 -5.73 4.43
N ARG A 70 2.59 -6.53 4.26
CA ARG A 70 2.68 -7.88 3.67
C ARG A 70 2.17 -7.88 2.24
N TYR A 71 2.62 -8.86 1.46
CA TYR A 71 2.06 -9.12 0.15
C TYR A 71 0.53 -9.29 0.23
N GLY A 72 -0.18 -8.55 -0.62
CA GLY A 72 -1.64 -8.55 -0.67
C GLY A 72 -2.31 -7.57 0.30
N ASP A 73 -1.58 -6.92 1.20
CA ASP A 73 -2.15 -5.86 2.04
C ASP A 73 -2.68 -4.72 1.17
N LEU A 74 -3.87 -4.24 1.51
CA LEU A 74 -4.49 -3.07 0.91
C LEU A 74 -4.35 -1.90 1.87
N PHE A 75 -4.05 -0.72 1.34
CA PHE A 75 -4.07 0.51 2.12
C PHE A 75 -4.52 1.70 1.26
N GLN A 76 -5.10 2.69 1.92
CA GLN A 76 -5.60 3.90 1.31
C GLN A 76 -4.76 5.09 1.74
N ARG A 77 -4.40 5.97 0.80
CA ARG A 77 -3.78 7.26 1.10
C ARG A 77 -4.87 8.29 1.47
N ALA A 78 -4.71 8.95 2.60
CA ALA A 78 -5.77 9.81 3.16
C ALA A 78 -6.01 11.11 2.38
N PHE A 79 -5.03 11.61 1.62
CA PHE A 79 -5.14 12.90 0.93
C PHE A 79 -6.07 12.85 -0.30
N ASP A 80 -6.01 11.77 -1.07
CA ASP A 80 -6.77 11.61 -2.32
C ASP A 80 -7.64 10.35 -2.36
N GLY A 81 -7.61 9.54 -1.31
CA GLY A 81 -8.38 8.30 -1.24
C GLY A 81 -7.86 7.19 -2.14
N GLN A 82 -6.68 7.35 -2.76
CA GLN A 82 -6.11 6.34 -3.65
C GLN A 82 -5.82 5.05 -2.87
N VAL A 83 -6.25 3.93 -3.43
CA VAL A 83 -6.02 2.60 -2.88
C VAL A 83 -4.83 1.93 -3.57
N PHE A 84 -4.00 1.29 -2.76
CA PHE A 84 -2.81 0.58 -3.18
C PHE A 84 -2.83 -0.84 -2.65
N ARG A 85 -2.30 -1.76 -3.45
CA ARG A 85 -2.08 -3.16 -3.07
C ARG A 85 -0.59 -3.46 -3.03
N CYS A 86 -0.11 -3.96 -1.89
CA CYS A 86 1.27 -4.42 -1.77
C CYS A 86 1.52 -5.64 -2.66
N THR A 87 2.48 -5.54 -3.57
CA THR A 87 2.86 -6.60 -4.53
C THR A 87 4.21 -7.24 -4.21
N SER A 88 4.94 -6.73 -3.22
CA SER A 88 6.12 -7.39 -2.66
C SER A 88 6.14 -7.33 -1.14
N ASN A 89 6.80 -8.30 -0.51
CA ASN A 89 6.99 -8.34 0.93
C ASN A 89 8.10 -7.35 1.34
N ALA A 90 7.88 -6.59 2.41
CA ALA A 90 8.91 -5.72 2.97
C ALA A 90 10.06 -6.49 3.66
N ASP A 91 9.92 -7.80 3.88
CA ASP A 91 10.90 -8.66 4.56
C ASP A 91 12.21 -8.83 3.77
N ASP A 92 12.16 -8.85 2.43
CA ASP A 92 13.38 -8.99 1.60
C ASP A 92 14.29 -7.74 1.68
N GLY A 93 13.78 -6.62 2.19
CA GLY A 93 14.49 -5.37 2.42
C GLY A 93 14.60 -4.97 3.89
N ALA A 94 14.43 -5.91 4.83
CA ALA A 94 14.49 -5.62 6.26
C ALA A 94 15.85 -5.02 6.64
N ALA A 95 15.84 -3.87 7.31
CA ALA A 95 17.05 -3.25 7.81
C ALA A 95 17.79 -4.21 8.75
N PRO A 96 19.13 -4.34 8.64
CA PRO A 96 19.90 -5.24 9.50
C PRO A 96 19.66 -4.89 10.96
N CYS A 97 19.73 -5.90 11.85
CA CYS A 97 19.40 -5.75 13.28
C CYS A 97 20.20 -4.67 14.03
N CYS A 98 21.29 -4.17 13.45
CA CYS A 98 22.11 -3.08 13.95
C CYS A 98 21.70 -1.68 13.45
N ALA A 99 20.69 -1.57 12.59
CA ALA A 99 20.21 -0.30 12.08
C ALA A 99 19.34 0.41 13.12
N SER A 100 19.72 1.64 13.48
CA SER A 100 18.98 2.52 14.41
C SER A 100 17.68 3.10 13.83
N PHE A 101 17.21 2.58 12.69
CA PHE A 101 16.01 3.00 11.99
C PHE A 101 15.33 1.77 11.37
N GLY A 102 14.10 1.47 11.80
CA GLY A 102 13.29 0.38 11.28
C GLY A 102 12.25 0.93 10.31
N PHE A 103 12.59 1.01 9.03
CA PHE A 103 11.61 1.21 7.97
C PHE A 103 11.81 0.14 6.90
N GLY A 104 10.72 -0.47 6.48
CA GLY A 104 10.67 -1.41 5.37
C GLY A 104 10.34 -0.69 4.07
N GLN A 105 10.82 -1.24 2.96
CA GLN A 105 10.39 -0.83 1.62
C GLN A 105 9.67 -1.98 0.95
N CYS A 106 8.49 -1.70 0.40
CA CYS A 106 7.76 -2.64 -0.44
C CYS A 106 7.29 -1.95 -1.71
N SER A 107 7.02 -2.76 -2.72
CA SER A 107 6.36 -2.34 -3.94
C SER A 107 4.85 -2.47 -3.74
N ALA A 108 4.11 -1.49 -4.24
CA ALA A 108 2.67 -1.53 -4.30
C ALA A 108 2.20 -1.12 -5.68
N GLU A 109 1.07 -1.68 -6.12
CA GLU A 109 0.39 -1.26 -7.34
C GLU A 109 -0.86 -0.46 -7.00
N GLU A 110 -1.27 0.38 -7.94
CA GLU A 110 -2.59 0.99 -7.88
C GLU A 110 -3.68 -0.08 -7.96
N TRP A 111 -4.63 -0.03 -7.02
CA TRP A 111 -5.73 -0.99 -6.96
C TRP A 111 -7.06 -0.27 -7.07
N GLU A 112 -7.80 -0.57 -8.14
CA GLU A 112 -9.21 -0.20 -8.25
C GLU A 112 -10.02 -1.15 -7.37
N VAL A 113 -10.75 -0.59 -6.40
CA VAL A 113 -11.74 -1.36 -5.65
C VAL A 113 -12.77 -1.84 -6.67
N PRO A 114 -12.97 -3.16 -6.86
CA PRO A 114 -14.02 -3.63 -7.74
C PRO A 114 -15.33 -3.15 -7.12
N ASP A 115 -15.98 -2.18 -7.76
CA ASP A 115 -17.37 -1.82 -7.45
C ASP A 115 -18.18 -3.10 -7.61
N GLY A 116 -18.68 -3.62 -6.50
CA GLY A 116 -19.61 -4.75 -6.52
C GLY A 116 -20.89 -4.27 -7.19
N ASP A 117 -21.11 -4.73 -8.42
CA ASP A 117 -22.43 -4.71 -9.08
C ASP A 117 -23.48 -5.39 -8.19
#